data_AF-Q8GM47-F1
#
_entry.id   AF-Q8GM47-F1
#
_cell.length_a   1.000
_cell.length_b   1.000
_cell.length_c   1.000
_cell.angle_alpha   90.00
_cell.angle_beta   90.00
_cell.angle_gamma   90.00
#
_symmetry.space_group_name_H-M   'P 1'
#
loop_
_entity.id
_entity.type
_entity.pdbx_description
1 polymer ?
#
loop_
_entity_poly.entity_id
_entity_poly.type
_entity_poly.pdbx_seq_one_letter_code
_entity_poly.pdbx_strand_id
1 'polypeptide(L)'
;MSLEMMTAVKGRNVVEATAQETDRPRFSFSIAAREGKARTGTIEMKRGVIRTPAFMPVGTAATVKALKPETVRATGADIILGNTYHLMLRPGAERIAKLGGLHSFMGWDRPILTDSGGYQVMSLSSLTKQSEEGVTFKSHLDGSRHMLSPERSIEIQHLLGSDIVMAFDECTPYPATPSRAASSMERSMRWAKRSRDAFDSRKEQAENAALFGI
;
A
#
# COMPACT_ATOMS: atom_id res chain seq x y z
N MET A 1 -8.83 73.76 -7.08
CA MET A 1 -8.49 72.82 -8.16
C MET A 1 -7.97 71.55 -7.49
N SER A 2 -8.84 70.58 -7.24
CA SER A 2 -9.02 69.38 -8.07
C SER A 2 -7.81 68.44 -8.00
N LEU A 3 -7.89 67.34 -7.23
CA LEU A 3 -8.21 66.01 -7.79
C LEU A 3 -8.23 64.94 -6.68
N GLU A 4 -9.32 64.18 -6.66
CA GLU A 4 -9.44 62.89 -6.01
C GLU A 4 -8.45 61.87 -6.62
N MET A 5 -7.99 60.91 -5.81
CA MET A 5 -7.85 59.53 -6.27
C MET A 5 -8.09 58.56 -5.11
N MET A 6 -9.34 58.06 -5.08
CA MET A 6 -9.67 56.74 -4.54
C MET A 6 -8.77 55.67 -5.16
N THR A 7 -8.17 54.81 -4.35
CA THR A 7 -8.10 53.39 -4.72
C THR A 7 -8.13 52.53 -3.45
N ALA A 8 -9.27 51.87 -3.26
CA ALA A 8 -9.48 50.83 -2.27
C ALA A 8 -8.61 49.62 -2.59
N VAL A 9 -7.85 49.13 -1.60
CA VAL A 9 -7.32 47.76 -1.63
C VAL A 9 -8.24 46.88 -0.81
N LYS A 10 -8.99 46.08 -1.56
CA LYS A 10 -9.91 45.03 -1.14
C LYS A 10 -9.31 44.10 -0.07
N GLY A 11 -10.19 43.65 0.81
CA GLY A 11 -9.91 42.74 1.92
C GLY A 11 -9.09 41.52 1.52
N ARG A 12 -8.03 41.28 2.30
CA ARG A 12 -7.45 39.95 2.42
C ARG A 12 -8.47 39.08 3.14
N ASN A 13 -9.03 38.14 2.39
CA ASN A 13 -9.87 37.07 2.90
C ASN A 13 -9.10 36.30 3.98
N VAL A 14 -9.57 36.41 5.23
CA VAL A 14 -9.08 35.71 6.42
C VAL A 14 -9.74 34.32 6.49
N VAL A 15 -9.64 33.53 5.42
CA VAL A 15 -10.13 32.13 5.38
C VAL A 15 -8.96 31.16 5.18
N GLU A 16 -7.89 31.35 5.92
CA GLU A 16 -6.85 30.32 6.07
C GLU A 16 -6.46 30.22 7.55
N ALA A 17 -7.39 29.73 8.36
CA ALA A 17 -7.06 29.19 9.67
C ALA A 17 -8.08 28.10 10.02
N THR A 18 -7.56 26.95 10.45
CA THR A 18 -8.25 25.77 11.02
C THR A 18 -8.97 24.83 10.04
N ALA A 19 -8.25 24.25 9.08
CA ALA A 19 -8.58 22.89 8.67
C ALA A 19 -7.94 21.94 9.67
N GLN A 20 -8.75 21.31 10.52
CA GLN A 20 -8.32 20.21 11.39
C GLN A 20 -7.66 19.12 10.53
N GLU A 21 -6.72 18.38 11.14
CA GLU A 21 -5.88 17.32 10.58
C GLU A 21 -6.66 16.12 9.95
N THR A 22 -7.99 16.24 9.82
CA THR A 22 -8.99 15.21 9.55
C THR A 22 -9.50 15.14 8.11
N ASP A 23 -9.15 16.06 7.20
CA ASP A 23 -9.78 16.14 5.87
C ASP A 23 -8.88 15.79 4.67
N ARG A 24 -7.78 15.06 4.92
CA ARG A 24 -6.94 14.56 3.81
C ARG A 24 -7.71 13.56 2.96
N PRO A 25 -7.57 13.60 1.61
CA PRO A 25 -8.31 12.71 0.73
C PRO A 25 -7.91 11.25 0.97
N ARG A 26 -8.76 10.31 0.54
CA ARG A 26 -8.42 8.88 0.51
C ARG A 26 -7.13 8.64 -0.29
N PHE A 27 -7.08 9.21 -1.49
CA PHE A 27 -5.93 9.16 -2.39
C PHE A 27 -6.03 10.31 -3.39
N SER A 28 -5.03 11.17 -3.44
CA SER A 28 -4.89 12.21 -4.46
C SER A 28 -3.45 12.26 -4.94
N PHE A 29 -3.22 12.03 -6.23
CA PHE A 29 -1.90 12.09 -6.83
C PHE A 29 -1.76 13.35 -7.70
N SER A 30 -0.81 14.21 -7.35
CA SER A 30 -0.54 15.47 -8.05
C SER A 30 0.89 15.50 -8.57
N ILE A 31 1.07 15.87 -9.84
CA ILE A 31 2.39 16.08 -10.43
C ILE A 31 2.70 17.58 -10.38
N ALA A 32 3.74 17.95 -9.64
CA ALA A 32 4.17 19.34 -9.49
C ALA A 32 5.08 19.79 -10.65
N ALA A 33 5.99 18.92 -11.09
CA ALA A 33 6.92 19.23 -12.18
C ALA A 33 7.32 17.96 -12.96
N ARG A 34 7.82 18.18 -14.18
CA ARG A 34 8.32 17.13 -15.07
C ARG A 34 9.63 17.54 -15.71
N GLU A 35 10.51 16.57 -15.93
CA GLU A 35 11.71 16.69 -16.75
C GLU A 35 11.81 15.45 -17.64
N GLY A 36 11.52 15.59 -18.93
CA GLY A 36 11.34 14.45 -19.83
C GLY A 36 10.23 13.49 -19.33
N LYS A 37 10.60 12.24 -19.03
CA LYS A 37 9.69 11.24 -18.42
C LYS A 37 9.65 11.31 -16.88
N ALA A 38 10.62 11.98 -16.26
CA ALA A 38 10.69 12.10 -14.81
C ALA A 38 9.57 13.00 -14.28
N ARG A 39 9.07 12.68 -13.08
CA ARG A 39 7.95 13.36 -12.43
C ARG A 39 8.29 13.53 -10.96
N THR A 40 7.99 14.71 -10.42
CA THR A 40 7.94 14.94 -8.97
C THR A 40 6.58 15.49 -8.58
N GLY A 41 6.15 15.21 -7.37
CA GLY A 41 4.82 15.53 -6.90
C GLY A 41 4.48 14.87 -5.58
N THR A 42 3.19 14.77 -5.27
CA THR A 42 2.70 14.26 -3.99
C THR A 42 1.61 13.22 -4.18
N ILE A 43 1.55 12.26 -3.26
CA ILE A 43 0.37 11.45 -3.01
C ILE A 43 -0.17 11.84 -1.64
N GLU A 44 -1.35 12.40 -1.58
CA GLU A 44 -2.04 12.71 -0.33
C GLU A 44 -2.97 11.56 0.04
N MET A 45 -2.89 11.15 1.30
CA MET A 45 -3.71 10.09 1.90
C MET A 45 -4.11 10.50 3.31
N LYS A 46 -5.13 9.85 3.87
CA LYS A 46 -5.66 10.15 5.22
C LYS A 46 -4.57 10.23 6.30
N ARG A 47 -3.57 9.34 6.25
CA ARG A 47 -2.46 9.28 7.23
C ARG A 47 -1.24 10.15 6.90
N GLY A 48 -1.14 10.73 5.71
CA GLY A 48 0.12 11.35 5.31
C GLY A 48 0.14 11.88 3.90
N VAL A 49 1.11 12.76 3.66
CA VAL A 49 1.54 13.13 2.31
C VAL A 49 2.83 12.36 2.01
N ILE A 50 2.90 11.76 0.83
CA ILE A 50 4.05 11.03 0.31
C ILE A 50 4.67 11.87 -0.80
N ARG A 51 5.93 12.28 -0.64
CA ARG A 51 6.67 12.95 -1.72
C ARG A 51 7.12 11.92 -2.75
N THR A 52 6.96 12.24 -4.04
CA THR A 52 7.38 11.40 -5.16
C THR A 52 8.48 12.09 -5.99
N PRO A 53 9.53 11.36 -6.46
CA PRO A 53 9.76 9.91 -6.31
C PRO A 53 10.00 9.48 -4.85
N ALA A 54 9.41 8.35 -4.46
CA ALA A 54 9.44 7.86 -3.09
C ALA A 54 10.32 6.62 -2.96
N PHE A 55 11.06 6.51 -1.86
CA PHE A 55 11.72 5.28 -1.42
C PHE A 55 11.02 4.75 -0.17
N MET A 56 10.68 3.46 -0.17
CA MET A 56 9.93 2.82 0.92
C MET A 56 10.83 1.86 1.69
N PRO A 57 11.26 2.18 2.93
CA PRO A 57 11.91 1.21 3.80
C PRO A 57 11.02 -0.02 4.03
N VAL A 58 11.62 -1.22 3.98
CA VAL A 58 10.88 -2.49 4.08
C VAL A 58 10.79 -2.94 5.54
N GLY A 59 9.57 -3.06 6.04
CA GLY A 59 9.20 -3.63 7.33
C GLY A 59 8.75 -5.08 7.20
N THR A 60 9.67 -6.03 7.34
CA THR A 60 9.42 -7.46 7.08
C THR A 60 8.45 -8.10 8.08
N ALA A 61 8.54 -7.79 9.37
CA ALA A 61 7.72 -8.39 10.41
C ALA A 61 7.26 -7.33 11.42
N ALA A 62 6.50 -6.34 10.91
CA ALA A 62 6.04 -5.18 11.66
C ALA A 62 7.19 -4.32 12.25
N THR A 63 8.35 -4.32 11.60
CA THR A 63 9.49 -3.47 11.96
C THR A 63 10.40 -3.29 10.76
N VAL A 64 10.91 -2.08 10.55
CA VAL A 64 12.13 -1.87 9.78
C VAL A 64 13.28 -2.37 10.65
N LYS A 65 14.11 -3.28 10.13
CA LYS A 65 15.10 -3.95 10.97
C LYS A 65 16.08 -2.94 11.58
N ALA A 66 16.34 -3.09 12.87
CA ALA A 66 17.25 -2.28 13.69
C ALA A 66 16.86 -0.80 13.90
N LEU A 67 15.69 -0.34 13.42
CA LEU A 67 15.28 1.06 13.53
C LEU A 67 13.93 1.17 14.22
N LYS A 68 13.82 2.10 15.18
CA LYS A 68 12.52 2.51 15.73
C LYS A 68 11.76 3.36 14.70
N PRO A 69 10.41 3.41 14.76
CA PRO A 69 9.61 4.22 13.83
C PRO A 69 10.05 5.69 13.75
N GLU A 70 10.38 6.32 14.90
CA GLU A 70 10.86 7.70 14.93
C GLU A 70 12.19 7.88 14.19
N THR A 71 13.08 6.88 14.22
CA THR A 71 14.35 6.90 13.48
C THR A 71 14.10 6.76 11.99
N VAL A 72 13.19 5.87 11.58
CA VAL A 72 12.77 5.74 10.17
C VAL A 72 12.18 7.06 9.67
N ARG A 73 11.35 7.73 10.49
CA ARG A 73 10.82 9.04 10.11
C ARG A 73 11.91 10.11 10.01
N ALA A 74 12.88 10.11 10.92
CA ALA A 74 13.98 11.06 10.93
C ALA A 74 14.87 10.98 9.69
N THR A 75 14.94 9.84 8.99
CA THR A 75 15.63 9.73 7.69
C THR A 75 14.89 10.43 6.55
N GLY A 76 13.64 10.84 6.77
CA GLY A 76 12.79 11.49 5.78
C GLY A 76 11.81 10.54 5.08
N ALA A 77 11.65 9.30 5.54
CA ALA A 77 10.65 8.38 4.99
C ALA A 77 9.22 8.91 5.23
N ASP A 78 8.41 8.95 4.17
CA ASP A 78 7.00 9.34 4.24
C ASP A 78 6.05 8.14 4.31
N ILE A 79 6.52 6.96 3.88
CA ILE A 79 5.79 5.70 3.78
C ILE A 79 6.77 4.53 3.95
N ILE A 80 6.27 3.39 4.45
CA ILE A 80 7.01 2.12 4.53
C ILE A 80 6.27 1.00 3.81
N LEU A 81 6.99 -0.07 3.48
CA LEU A 81 6.41 -1.30 2.92
C LEU A 81 6.27 -2.36 4.01
N GLY A 82 5.06 -2.82 4.28
CA GLY A 82 4.75 -3.97 5.13
C GLY A 82 4.68 -5.26 4.32
N ASN A 83 5.30 -6.32 4.82
CA ASN A 83 5.35 -7.59 4.11
C ASN A 83 4.21 -8.53 4.53
N THR A 84 3.27 -8.79 3.64
CA THR A 84 2.04 -9.52 3.95
C THR A 84 2.32 -10.98 4.29
N TYR A 85 3.24 -11.63 3.57
CA TYR A 85 3.58 -13.04 3.78
C TYR A 85 4.06 -13.34 5.21
N HIS A 86 4.98 -12.54 5.73
CA HIS A 86 5.48 -12.75 7.09
C HIS A 86 4.42 -12.42 8.13
N LEU A 87 3.69 -11.31 7.95
CA LEU A 87 2.67 -10.86 8.89
C LEU A 87 1.48 -11.83 8.99
N MET A 88 1.06 -12.45 7.89
CA MET A 88 -0.03 -13.44 7.89
C MET A 88 0.36 -14.73 8.62
N LEU A 89 1.65 -15.11 8.62
CA LEU A 89 2.13 -16.31 9.30
C LEU A 89 2.39 -16.06 10.78
N ARG A 90 3.04 -14.93 11.11
CA ARG A 90 3.32 -14.55 12.50
C ARG A 90 3.50 -13.03 12.59
N PRO A 91 2.72 -12.34 13.42
CA PRO A 91 1.81 -12.85 14.46
C PRO A 91 0.41 -13.30 13.97
N GLY A 92 0.11 -13.17 12.67
CA GLY A 92 -1.19 -13.44 12.08
C GLY A 92 -2.01 -12.16 11.87
N ALA A 93 -2.68 -12.06 10.72
CA ALA A 93 -3.40 -10.85 10.31
C ALA A 93 -4.56 -10.52 11.27
N GLU A 94 -5.36 -11.53 11.64
CA GLU A 94 -6.47 -11.39 12.59
C GLU A 94 -5.99 -10.94 13.97
N ARG A 95 -4.80 -11.39 14.39
CA ARG A 95 -4.22 -10.97 15.67
C ARG A 95 -3.81 -9.50 15.61
N ILE A 96 -3.19 -9.05 14.52
CA ILE A 96 -2.83 -7.63 14.33
C ILE A 96 -4.08 -6.76 14.32
N ALA A 97 -5.12 -7.16 13.58
CA ALA A 97 -6.39 -6.46 13.56
C ALA A 97 -6.98 -6.32 14.98
N LYS A 98 -7.01 -7.41 15.76
CA LYS A 98 -7.49 -7.42 17.15
C LYS A 98 -6.68 -6.48 18.06
N LEU A 99 -5.41 -6.24 17.77
CA LEU A 99 -4.53 -5.33 18.50
C LEU A 99 -4.58 -3.87 17.99
N GLY A 100 -5.49 -3.55 17.07
CA GLY A 100 -5.70 -2.19 16.57
C GLY A 100 -5.04 -1.89 15.21
N GLY A 101 -4.66 -2.92 14.45
CA GLY A 101 -4.06 -2.77 13.12
C GLY A 101 -2.54 -2.56 13.13
N LEU A 102 -1.92 -2.64 11.96
CA LEU A 102 -0.46 -2.67 11.82
C LEU A 102 0.19 -1.38 12.30
N HIS A 103 -0.41 -0.22 11.99
CA HIS A 103 0.06 1.10 12.43
C HIS A 103 0.22 1.17 13.95
N SER A 104 -0.84 0.81 14.68
CA SER A 104 -0.85 0.76 16.15
C SER A 104 0.16 -0.26 16.67
N PHE A 105 0.17 -1.44 16.06
CA PHE A 105 1.03 -2.56 16.48
C PHE A 105 2.52 -2.23 16.37
N MET A 106 2.94 -1.48 15.35
CA MET A 106 4.36 -1.13 15.14
C MET A 106 4.74 0.30 15.53
N GLY A 107 3.79 1.13 15.95
CA GLY A 107 4.04 2.53 16.29
C GLY A 107 4.38 3.42 15.09
N TRP A 108 3.87 3.08 13.90
CA TRP A 108 4.02 3.90 12.69
C TRP A 108 2.66 4.49 12.30
N ASP A 109 2.51 5.81 12.39
CA ASP A 109 1.24 6.52 12.21
C ASP A 109 1.02 7.05 10.78
N ARG A 110 2.01 6.87 9.91
CA ARG A 110 2.04 7.33 8.51
C ARG A 110 1.60 6.24 7.53
N PRO A 111 1.47 6.55 6.23
CA PRO A 111 1.09 5.57 5.23
C PRO A 111 1.94 4.30 5.26
N ILE A 112 1.28 3.15 5.07
CA ILE A 112 1.88 1.84 4.85
C ILE A 112 1.37 1.31 3.51
N LEU A 113 2.29 0.84 2.66
CA LEU A 113 1.97 -0.02 1.54
C LEU A 113 2.18 -1.47 1.97
N THR A 114 1.24 -2.36 1.70
CA THR A 114 1.44 -3.80 1.89
C THR A 114 1.61 -4.49 0.56
N ASP A 115 2.62 -5.35 0.44
CA ASP A 115 2.69 -6.25 -0.72
C ASP A 115 1.55 -7.28 -0.70
N SER A 116 1.34 -7.99 -1.82
CA SER A 116 0.27 -8.99 -1.93
C SER A 116 0.60 -10.32 -1.23
N GLY A 117 1.88 -10.52 -0.86
CA GLY A 117 2.44 -11.80 -0.41
C GLY A 117 2.73 -12.81 -1.54
N GLY A 118 2.21 -12.60 -2.75
CA GLY A 118 2.33 -13.56 -3.86
C GLY A 118 3.77 -13.90 -4.20
N TYR A 119 4.61 -12.88 -4.39
CA TYR A 119 6.02 -13.06 -4.76
C TYR A 119 6.77 -13.97 -3.78
N GLN A 120 6.64 -13.74 -2.46
CA GLN A 120 7.38 -14.55 -1.48
C GLN A 120 6.91 -15.97 -1.41
N VAL A 121 5.59 -16.20 -1.48
CA VAL A 121 5.04 -17.55 -1.56
C VAL A 121 5.70 -18.28 -2.73
N MET A 122 5.76 -17.66 -3.91
CA MET A 122 6.35 -18.27 -5.11
C MET A 122 7.88 -18.41 -5.04
N SER A 123 8.58 -17.50 -4.37
CA SER A 123 10.05 -17.54 -4.23
C SER A 123 10.54 -18.72 -3.37
N LEU A 124 9.69 -19.26 -2.48
CA LEU A 124 9.99 -20.39 -1.60
C LEU A 124 9.63 -21.75 -2.25
N SER A 125 9.93 -21.84 -3.55
CA SER A 125 9.39 -22.75 -4.57
C SER A 125 9.18 -24.23 -4.22
N SER A 126 9.97 -24.83 -3.32
CA SER A 126 9.86 -26.26 -2.97
C SER A 126 8.57 -26.62 -2.21
N LEU A 127 7.85 -25.63 -1.69
CA LEU A 127 6.71 -25.83 -0.81
C LEU A 127 5.37 -25.39 -1.42
N THR A 128 5.29 -25.09 -2.72
CA THR A 128 4.12 -24.44 -3.32
C THR A 128 3.42 -25.22 -4.43
N LYS A 129 2.10 -25.04 -4.55
CA LYS A 129 1.29 -25.47 -5.69
C LYS A 129 0.37 -24.33 -6.10
N GLN A 130 0.53 -23.88 -7.33
CA GLN A 130 -0.23 -22.79 -7.94
C GLN A 130 -1.41 -23.36 -8.74
N SER A 131 -2.56 -22.71 -8.68
CA SER A 131 -3.76 -23.00 -9.47
C SER A 131 -4.41 -21.69 -9.91
N GLU A 132 -5.56 -21.76 -10.59
CA GLU A 132 -6.34 -20.55 -10.89
C GLU A 132 -6.95 -19.91 -9.63
N GLU A 133 -7.19 -20.70 -8.57
CA GLU A 133 -7.77 -20.20 -7.32
C GLU A 133 -6.80 -19.33 -6.52
N GLY A 134 -5.51 -19.65 -6.58
CA GLY A 134 -4.46 -19.00 -5.82
C GLY A 134 -3.23 -19.89 -5.67
N VAL A 135 -2.50 -19.71 -4.57
CA VAL A 135 -1.30 -20.49 -4.25
C VAL A 135 -1.43 -21.16 -2.90
N THR A 136 -1.35 -22.49 -2.90
CA THR A 136 -1.18 -23.27 -1.66
C THR A 136 0.30 -23.41 -1.34
N PHE A 137 0.66 -23.28 -0.07
CA PHE A 137 2.05 -23.42 0.37
C PHE A 137 2.17 -23.96 1.79
N LYS A 138 3.37 -24.44 2.15
CA LYS A 138 3.73 -24.72 3.54
C LYS A 138 4.51 -23.55 4.14
N SER A 139 4.15 -23.16 5.35
CA SER A 139 4.85 -22.18 6.17
C SER A 139 6.30 -22.59 6.40
N HIS A 140 7.24 -21.66 6.21
CA HIS A 140 8.66 -21.87 6.52
C HIS A 140 8.95 -21.85 8.03
N LEU A 141 7.98 -21.46 8.87
CA LEU A 141 8.14 -21.37 10.32
C LEU A 141 7.86 -22.70 11.02
N ASP A 142 6.84 -23.43 10.57
CA ASP A 142 6.28 -24.59 11.27
C ASP A 142 5.77 -25.70 10.35
N GLY A 143 5.83 -25.51 9.02
CA GLY A 143 5.35 -26.49 8.04
C GLY A 143 3.82 -26.56 7.87
N SER A 144 3.05 -25.70 8.56
CA SER A 144 1.59 -25.61 8.42
C SER A 144 1.20 -25.25 6.98
N ARG A 145 0.06 -25.77 6.49
CA ARG A 145 -0.42 -25.51 5.12
C ARG A 145 -1.34 -24.30 5.08
N HIS A 146 -1.12 -23.42 4.11
CA HIS A 146 -1.88 -22.20 3.88
C HIS A 146 -2.31 -22.10 2.42
N MET A 147 -3.39 -21.35 2.16
CA MET A 147 -3.85 -20.97 0.83
C MET A 147 -3.91 -19.44 0.76
N LEU A 148 -3.31 -18.86 -0.27
CA LEU A 148 -3.39 -17.43 -0.55
C LEU A 148 -4.02 -17.24 -1.92
N SER A 149 -5.25 -16.70 -1.91
CA SER A 149 -6.00 -16.29 -3.11
C SER A 149 -6.01 -14.75 -3.21
N PRO A 150 -6.43 -14.17 -4.35
CA PRO A 150 -6.74 -12.75 -4.45
C PRO A 150 -7.62 -12.22 -3.31
N GLU A 151 -8.72 -12.90 -3.01
CA GLU A 151 -9.68 -12.47 -1.97
C GLU A 151 -9.04 -12.49 -0.59
N ARG A 152 -8.29 -13.57 -0.28
CA ARG A 152 -7.62 -13.72 1.01
C ARG A 152 -6.46 -12.72 1.17
N SER A 153 -5.72 -12.42 0.09
CA SER A 153 -4.66 -11.40 0.11
C SER A 153 -5.26 -10.02 0.43
N ILE A 154 -6.34 -9.64 -0.24
CA ILE A 154 -7.02 -8.36 0.02
C ILE A 154 -7.60 -8.30 1.44
N GLU A 155 -8.19 -9.40 1.92
CA GLU A 155 -8.67 -9.50 3.30
C GLU A 155 -7.55 -9.35 4.33
N ILE A 156 -6.40 -10.00 4.12
CA ILE A 156 -5.25 -9.85 5.03
C ILE A 156 -4.78 -8.39 5.04
N GLN A 157 -4.63 -7.76 3.88
CA GLN A 157 -4.20 -6.37 3.78
C GLN A 157 -5.21 -5.40 4.43
N HIS A 158 -6.51 -5.73 4.40
CA HIS A 158 -7.55 -5.03 5.15
C HIS A 158 -7.37 -5.19 6.66
N LEU A 159 -7.19 -6.42 7.15
CA LEU A 159 -6.97 -6.70 8.58
C LEU A 159 -5.70 -6.01 9.12
N LEU A 160 -4.67 -5.90 8.29
CA LEU A 160 -3.46 -5.14 8.63
C LEU A 160 -3.72 -3.62 8.67
N GLY A 161 -4.77 -3.11 8.03
CA GLY A 161 -5.10 -1.69 7.99
C GLY A 161 -4.22 -0.90 7.02
N SER A 162 -3.74 -1.53 5.94
CA SER A 162 -2.85 -0.90 4.94
C SER A 162 -3.51 0.28 4.22
N ASP A 163 -2.72 1.31 3.92
CA ASP A 163 -3.19 2.48 3.17
C ASP A 163 -3.11 2.24 1.66
N ILE A 164 -2.03 1.59 1.18
CA ILE A 164 -1.88 1.18 -0.22
C ILE A 164 -1.83 -0.35 -0.28
N VAL A 165 -2.86 -0.92 -0.88
CA VAL A 165 -3.07 -2.36 -1.04
C VAL A 165 -2.55 -2.76 -2.41
N MET A 166 -1.77 -3.83 -2.47
CA MET A 166 -1.33 -4.41 -3.74
C MET A 166 -2.30 -5.49 -4.19
N ALA A 167 -2.72 -5.44 -5.45
CA ALA A 167 -3.45 -6.54 -6.07
C ALA A 167 -2.61 -7.82 -6.04
N PHE A 168 -3.27 -8.97 -5.90
CA PHE A 168 -2.58 -10.27 -5.94
C PHE A 168 -2.26 -10.66 -7.38
N ASP A 169 -1.02 -11.09 -7.60
CA ASP A 169 -0.45 -11.36 -8.91
C ASP A 169 0.35 -12.67 -8.93
N GLU A 170 0.62 -13.16 -10.14
CA GLU A 170 1.55 -14.27 -10.37
C GLU A 170 2.90 -13.71 -10.85
N CYS A 171 3.97 -13.97 -10.11
CA CYS A 171 5.30 -13.59 -10.53
C CYS A 171 5.78 -14.56 -11.62
N THR A 172 5.78 -14.10 -12.86
CA THR A 172 6.38 -14.85 -13.97
C THR A 172 7.87 -15.09 -13.69
N PRO A 173 8.36 -16.34 -13.73
CA PRO A 173 9.77 -16.62 -13.51
C PRO A 173 10.62 -16.10 -14.68
N TYR A 174 11.88 -15.78 -14.40
CA TYR A 174 12.84 -15.37 -15.41
C TYR A 174 14.05 -16.32 -15.43
N PRO A 175 14.47 -16.86 -16.60
CA PRO A 175 13.86 -16.67 -17.92
C PRO A 175 12.54 -17.45 -18.10
N ALA A 176 11.69 -17.00 -19.02
CA ALA A 176 10.45 -17.67 -19.43
C ALA A 176 10.26 -17.63 -20.95
N THR A 177 9.58 -18.65 -21.50
CA THR A 177 9.12 -18.61 -22.89
C THR A 177 7.99 -17.58 -23.06
N PRO A 178 7.78 -17.03 -24.26
CA PRO A 178 6.67 -16.10 -24.51
C PRO A 178 5.31 -16.66 -24.10
N SER A 179 5.04 -17.95 -24.37
CA SER A 179 3.78 -18.61 -23.98
C SER A 179 3.63 -18.73 -22.46
N ARG A 180 4.71 -19.05 -21.73
CA ARG A 180 4.69 -19.08 -20.26
C ARG A 180 4.49 -17.69 -19.66
N ALA A 181 5.14 -16.67 -20.21
CA ALA A 181 4.95 -15.28 -19.78
C ALA A 181 3.53 -14.79 -20.05
N ALA A 182 2.97 -15.08 -21.23
CA ALA A 182 1.60 -14.72 -21.58
C ALA A 182 0.58 -15.36 -20.64
N SER A 183 0.64 -16.68 -20.44
CA SER A 183 -0.27 -17.39 -19.54
C SER A 183 -0.21 -16.91 -18.08
N SER A 184 0.99 -16.61 -17.57
CA SER A 184 1.20 -16.04 -16.23
C SER A 184 0.62 -14.62 -16.09
N MET A 185 0.83 -13.78 -17.12
CA MET A 185 0.27 -12.44 -17.20
C MET A 185 -1.27 -12.47 -17.27
N GLU A 186 -1.85 -13.32 -18.12
CA GLU A 186 -3.30 -13.47 -18.24
C GLU A 186 -3.95 -13.91 -16.92
N ARG A 187 -3.30 -14.83 -16.18
CA ARG A 187 -3.75 -15.21 -14.83
C ARG A 187 -3.67 -14.02 -13.87
N SER A 188 -2.55 -13.29 -13.88
CA SER A 188 -2.37 -12.09 -13.06
C SER A 188 -3.46 -11.06 -13.33
N MET A 189 -3.90 -10.87 -14.58
CA MET A 189 -5.00 -9.96 -14.90
C MET A 189 -6.36 -10.44 -14.37
N ARG A 190 -6.64 -11.75 -14.43
CA ARG A 190 -7.84 -12.33 -13.80
C ARG A 190 -7.81 -12.18 -12.27
N TRP A 191 -6.64 -12.35 -11.66
CA TRP A 191 -6.43 -12.12 -10.22
C TRP A 191 -6.49 -10.66 -9.82
N ALA A 192 -6.04 -9.74 -10.68
CA ALA A 192 -6.19 -8.31 -10.50
C ALA A 192 -7.66 -7.90 -10.48
N LYS A 193 -8.49 -8.44 -11.39
CA LYS A 193 -9.94 -8.22 -11.37
C LYS A 193 -10.60 -8.76 -10.09
N ARG A 194 -10.26 -9.98 -9.67
CA ARG A 194 -10.76 -10.55 -8.40
C ARG A 194 -10.32 -9.74 -7.19
N SER A 195 -9.08 -9.23 -7.19
CA SER A 195 -8.55 -8.34 -6.16
C SER A 195 -9.34 -7.03 -6.10
N ARG A 196 -9.66 -6.44 -7.27
CA ARG A 196 -10.50 -5.24 -7.36
C ARG A 196 -11.87 -5.45 -6.75
N ASP A 197 -12.53 -6.55 -7.10
CA ASP A 197 -13.87 -6.85 -6.62
C ASP A 197 -13.88 -7.15 -5.10
N ALA A 198 -12.84 -7.85 -4.61
CA ALA A 198 -12.65 -8.08 -3.18
C ALA A 198 -12.38 -6.79 -2.40
N PHE A 199 -11.63 -5.85 -2.99
CA PHE A 199 -11.36 -4.54 -2.38
C PHE A 199 -12.64 -3.69 -2.32
N ASP A 200 -13.41 -3.64 -3.41
CA ASP A 200 -14.63 -2.82 -3.51
C ASP A 200 -15.79 -3.33 -2.66
N SER A 201 -15.88 -4.65 -2.50
CA SER A 201 -16.88 -5.25 -1.60
C SER A 201 -16.64 -4.90 -0.12
N ARG A 202 -15.43 -4.43 0.24
CA ARG A 202 -15.06 -4.00 1.60
C ARG A 202 -15.12 -2.47 1.68
N LYS A 203 -16.32 -1.91 1.83
CA LYS A 203 -16.57 -0.46 1.82
C LYS A 203 -15.60 0.34 2.71
N GLU A 204 -15.38 -0.12 3.95
CA GLU A 204 -14.46 0.56 4.87
C GLU A 204 -13.01 0.62 4.34
N GLN A 205 -12.51 -0.48 3.75
CA GLN A 205 -11.19 -0.49 3.12
C GLN A 205 -11.18 0.43 1.90
N ALA A 206 -12.21 0.34 1.05
CA ALA A 206 -12.31 1.11 -0.18
C ALA A 206 -12.46 2.62 0.07
N GLU A 207 -12.97 3.05 1.22
CA GLU A 207 -13.08 4.45 1.63
C GLU A 207 -11.78 5.02 2.22
N ASN A 208 -10.91 4.16 2.77
CA ASN A 208 -9.74 4.58 3.52
C ASN A 208 -8.39 4.28 2.83
N ALA A 209 -8.36 3.31 1.92
CA ALA A 209 -7.15 2.83 1.26
C ALA A 209 -7.22 3.03 -0.27
N ALA A 210 -6.09 2.83 -0.95
CA ALA A 210 -6.01 2.74 -2.41
C ALA A 210 -5.54 1.35 -2.83
N LEU A 211 -6.00 0.89 -4.00
CA LEU A 211 -5.54 -0.35 -4.62
C LEU A 211 -4.57 -0.03 -5.76
N PHE A 212 -3.42 -0.70 -5.78
CA PHE A 212 -2.38 -0.56 -6.79
C PHE A 212 -2.10 -1.90 -7.48
N GLY A 213 -1.61 -1.85 -8.73
CA GLY A 213 -1.21 -3.04 -9.50
C GLY A 213 -2.30 -3.60 -10.41
N ILE A 214 -3.16 -2.72 -10.93
CA ILE A 214 -4.18 -3.01 -11.95
C ILE A 214 -3.95 -2.10 -13.14
#